data_AF-J3KW97-F1
#
_entry.id   AF-J3KW97-F1
#
_cell.length_a   1.000
_cell.length_b   1.000
_cell.length_c   1.000
_cell.angle_alpha   90.00
_cell.angle_beta   90.00
_cell.angle_gamma   90.00
#
_symmetry.space_group_name_H-M   'P 1'
#
loop_
_entity.id
_entity.type
_entity.pdbx_description
1 polymer ?
#
loop_
_entity_poly.entity_id
_entity_poly.type
_entity_poly.pdbx_seq_one_letter_code
_entity_poly.pdbx_strand_id
1 'polypeptide(L)'
;MPSLDFIYQEIHWHIDCVGVLYSVLITAVVTTVVKNAVGRPRPDFFWRCFPDGKQLYDQVTGSVICHGEKSFLKDGRKSFPSGHTSWSFAGLGFLSLYLSGKIKVFDRQGHVAKLCIMILPLLIASLVGISRIDNYRHHWEDVFAGGLLGFIIAAVCYLHFFPPPYHHQGCSVFILSNFL
;
A
#
# COMPACT_ATOMS: atom_id res chain seq x y z
N MET A 1 -32.91 23.75 -8.51
CA MET A 1 -31.45 23.95 -8.69
C MET A 1 -30.78 23.52 -7.40
N PRO A 2 -29.74 22.67 -7.42
CA PRO A 2 -29.01 22.32 -6.19
C PRO A 2 -28.36 23.57 -5.58
N SER A 3 -28.26 23.63 -4.24
CA SER A 3 -27.58 24.71 -3.54
C SER A 3 -26.07 24.65 -3.79
N LEU A 4 -25.38 25.80 -3.71
CA LEU A 4 -23.92 25.87 -3.86
C LEU A 4 -23.20 24.93 -2.89
N ASP A 5 -23.65 24.83 -1.64
CA ASP A 5 -23.07 23.92 -0.64
C ASP A 5 -23.16 22.45 -1.04
N PHE A 6 -24.26 22.04 -1.69
CA PHE A 6 -24.42 20.68 -2.20
C PHE A 6 -23.38 20.39 -3.31
N ILE A 7 -23.18 21.35 -4.22
CA ILE A 7 -22.20 21.22 -5.31
C ILE A 7 -20.77 21.12 -4.76
N TYR A 8 -20.41 21.96 -3.77
CA TYR A 8 -19.09 21.89 -3.12
C TYR A 8 -18.84 20.57 -2.40
N GLN A 9 -19.87 20.02 -1.74
CA GLN A 9 -19.75 18.75 -1.04
C GLN A 9 -19.51 17.58 -2.01
N GLU A 10 -20.23 17.52 -3.13
CA GLU A 10 -20.03 16.52 -4.19
C GLU A 10 -18.61 16.60 -4.78
N ILE A 11 -18.12 17.80 -5.06
CA ILE A 11 -16.75 18.01 -5.59
C ILE A 11 -15.69 17.47 -4.63
N HIS A 12 -15.82 17.74 -3.32
CA HIS A 12 -14.88 17.21 -2.33
C HIS A 12 -14.89 15.68 -2.28
N TRP A 13 -16.06 15.04 -2.27
CA TRP A 13 -16.16 13.58 -2.27
C TRP A 13 -15.49 12.95 -3.49
N HIS A 14 -15.65 13.56 -4.67
CA HIS A 14 -14.99 13.09 -5.88
C HIS A 14 -13.47 13.20 -5.80
N ILE A 15 -12.95 14.33 -5.32
CA ILE A 15 -11.50 14.55 -5.17
C ILE A 15 -10.91 13.56 -4.17
N ASP A 16 -11.60 13.30 -3.06
CA ASP A 16 -11.18 12.34 -2.05
C ASP A 16 -11.07 10.91 -2.63
N CYS A 17 -12.11 10.46 -3.35
CA CYS A 17 -12.14 9.16 -4.01
C CYS A 17 -11.03 9.03 -5.07
N VAL A 18 -10.86 10.07 -5.90
CA VAL A 18 -9.82 10.11 -6.94
C VAL A 18 -8.43 10.06 -6.32
N GLY A 19 -8.19 10.77 -5.22
CA GLY A 19 -6.90 10.78 -4.52
C GLY A 19 -6.51 9.39 -3.98
N VAL A 20 -7.45 8.67 -3.36
CA VAL A 20 -7.23 7.29 -2.89
C VAL A 20 -6.95 6.36 -4.06
N LEU A 21 -7.77 6.42 -5.12
CA LEU A 21 -7.59 5.58 -6.30
C LEU A 21 -6.23 5.83 -6.96
N TYR A 22 -5.84 7.10 -7.10
CA TYR A 22 -4.56 7.50 -7.64
C TYR A 22 -3.38 6.93 -6.84
N SER A 23 -3.42 7.05 -5.51
CA SER A 23 -2.40 6.47 -4.60
C SER A 23 -2.24 4.96 -4.80
N VAL A 24 -3.36 4.22 -4.85
CA VAL A 24 -3.35 2.76 -5.00
C VAL A 24 -2.83 2.35 -6.39
N LEU A 25 -3.27 3.03 -7.46
CA LEU A 25 -2.86 2.71 -8.83
C LEU A 25 -1.36 2.96 -9.05
N ILE A 26 -0.85 4.11 -8.60
CA ILE A 26 0.59 4.40 -8.68
C ILE A 26 1.39 3.35 -7.91
N THR A 27 0.95 3.02 -6.70
CA THR A 27 1.60 1.97 -5.89
C THR A 27 1.55 0.60 -6.57
N ALA A 28 0.45 0.26 -7.25
CA ALA A 28 0.30 -0.99 -7.97
C ALA A 28 1.28 -1.12 -9.14
N VAL A 29 1.45 -0.05 -9.91
CA VAL A 29 2.42 0.00 -11.01
C VAL A 29 3.84 -0.15 -10.47
N VAL A 30 4.24 0.71 -9.52
CA VAL A 30 5.59 0.71 -8.95
C VAL A 30 5.93 -0.65 -8.34
N THR A 31 5.03 -1.20 -7.51
CA THR A 31 5.24 -2.49 -6.86
C THR A 31 5.38 -3.63 -7.87
N THR A 32 4.59 -3.62 -8.95
CA THR A 32 4.67 -4.65 -9.98
C THR A 32 5.99 -4.59 -10.74
N VAL A 33 6.47 -3.38 -11.05
CA VAL A 33 7.79 -3.18 -11.68
C VAL A 33 8.90 -3.71 -10.78
N VAL A 34 8.93 -3.32 -9.50
CA VAL A 34 9.96 -3.78 -8.55
C VAL A 34 9.91 -5.30 -8.37
N LYS A 35 8.71 -5.89 -8.26
CA LYS A 35 8.55 -7.35 -8.15
C LYS A 35 9.17 -8.11 -9.32
N ASN A 36 8.92 -7.64 -10.54
CA ASN A 36 9.45 -8.29 -11.73
C ASN A 36 10.96 -8.06 -11.89
N ALA A 37 11.50 -6.93 -11.41
CA ALA A 37 12.91 -6.63 -11.46
C ALA A 37 13.74 -7.43 -10.44
N VAL A 38 13.25 -7.58 -9.20
CA VAL A 38 14.03 -8.20 -8.11
C VAL A 38 14.03 -9.73 -8.21
N GLY A 39 12.89 -10.36 -8.57
CA GLY A 39 12.84 -11.81 -8.76
C GLY A 39 13.05 -12.65 -7.48
N ARG A 40 12.90 -12.07 -6.29
CA ARG A 40 13.13 -12.77 -5.00
C ARG A 40 12.18 -13.97 -4.85
N PRO A 41 12.69 -15.17 -4.52
CA PRO A 41 11.87 -16.34 -4.24
C PRO A 41 11.06 -16.16 -2.94
N ARG A 42 9.82 -16.68 -2.92
CA ARG A 42 8.94 -16.72 -1.75
C ARG A 42 9.39 -17.80 -0.75
N PRO A 43 8.96 -17.74 0.53
CA PRO A 43 9.26 -18.78 1.52
C PRO A 43 8.79 -20.19 1.08
N ASP A 44 7.68 -20.27 0.36
CA ASP A 44 7.12 -21.52 -0.16
C ASP A 44 7.76 -22.00 -1.48
N PHE A 45 8.79 -21.31 -2.00
CA PHE A 45 9.36 -21.58 -3.34
C PHE A 45 9.86 -23.01 -3.52
N PHE A 46 10.40 -23.63 -2.47
CA PHE A 46 10.89 -25.01 -2.51
C PHE A 46 9.80 -25.98 -3.00
N TRP A 47 8.62 -25.95 -2.37
CA TRP A 47 7.50 -26.82 -2.71
C TRP A 47 6.88 -26.49 -4.07
N ARG A 48 7.08 -25.29 -4.59
CA ARG A 48 6.69 -24.94 -5.96
C ARG A 48 7.63 -25.52 -7.00
N CYS A 49 8.91 -25.61 -6.68
CA CYS A 49 9.95 -26.15 -7.55
C CYS A 49 9.91 -27.68 -7.59
N PHE A 50 9.71 -28.30 -6.42
CA PHE A 50 9.72 -29.75 -6.20
C PHE A 50 8.40 -30.22 -5.56
N PRO A 51 7.31 -30.37 -6.35
CA PRO A 51 6.00 -30.76 -5.81
C PRO A 51 5.99 -32.18 -5.20
N ASP A 52 6.91 -33.04 -5.59
CA ASP A 52 7.13 -34.40 -5.06
C ASP A 52 8.19 -34.45 -3.94
N GLY A 53 8.76 -33.30 -3.57
CA GLY A 53 9.81 -33.19 -2.56
C GLY A 53 11.18 -33.74 -2.97
N LYS A 54 11.35 -34.20 -4.22
CA LYS A 54 12.61 -34.75 -4.72
C LYS A 54 13.42 -33.67 -5.39
N GLN A 55 14.60 -33.39 -4.84
CA GLN A 55 15.49 -32.37 -5.39
C GLN A 55 16.20 -32.92 -6.63
N LEU A 56 16.23 -32.12 -7.69
CA LEU A 56 16.95 -32.42 -8.92
C LEU A 56 17.95 -31.31 -9.21
N TYR A 57 19.18 -31.71 -9.49
CA TYR A 57 20.29 -30.83 -9.80
C TYR A 57 20.98 -31.29 -11.08
N ASP A 58 21.38 -30.31 -11.89
CA ASP A 58 22.20 -30.57 -13.04
C ASP A 58 23.61 -30.98 -12.61
N GLN A 59 24.10 -32.12 -13.10
CA GLN A 59 25.37 -32.70 -12.65
C GLN A 59 26.61 -31.94 -13.13
N VAL A 60 26.48 -31.07 -14.13
CA VAL A 60 27.59 -30.33 -14.73
C VAL A 60 27.67 -28.91 -14.16
N THR A 61 26.52 -28.24 -14.07
CA THR A 61 26.41 -26.84 -13.64
C THR A 61 26.07 -26.67 -12.16
N GLY A 62 25.60 -27.74 -11.49
CA GLY A 62 25.07 -27.67 -10.13
C GLY A 62 23.77 -26.88 -10.02
N SER A 63 23.13 -26.53 -11.14
CA SER A 63 21.93 -25.72 -11.15
C SER A 63 20.69 -26.51 -10.73
N VAL A 64 19.74 -25.83 -10.09
CA VAL A 64 18.47 -26.41 -9.64
C VAL A 64 17.56 -26.65 -10.84
N ILE A 65 17.12 -27.90 -11.03
CA ILE A 65 16.17 -28.28 -12.09
C ILE A 65 14.77 -28.38 -11.46
N CYS A 66 13.97 -27.32 -11.58
CA CYS A 66 12.57 -27.36 -11.14
C CYS A 66 11.68 -28.09 -12.14
N HIS A 67 10.85 -29.02 -11.65
CA HIS A 67 9.85 -29.74 -12.44
C HIS A 67 8.40 -29.43 -12.04
N GLY A 68 8.19 -28.43 -11.18
CA GLY A 68 6.87 -27.87 -10.92
C GLY A 68 6.26 -27.10 -12.09
N GLU A 69 5.02 -26.64 -11.91
CA GLU A 69 4.30 -25.90 -12.94
C GLU A 69 4.94 -24.51 -13.19
N LYS A 70 5.25 -24.19 -14.46
CA LYS A 70 5.95 -22.96 -14.86
C LYS A 70 5.26 -21.67 -14.39
N SER A 71 3.92 -21.63 -14.42
CA SER A 71 3.13 -20.47 -13.99
C SER A 71 3.33 -20.19 -12.48
N PHE A 72 3.29 -21.26 -11.69
CA PHE A 72 3.40 -21.24 -10.23
C PHE A 72 4.83 -20.92 -9.77
N LEU A 73 5.83 -21.43 -10.50
CA LEU A 73 7.25 -21.07 -10.37
C LEU A 73 7.50 -19.59 -10.63
N LYS A 74 6.92 -19.03 -11.70
CA LYS A 74 7.04 -17.61 -12.02
C LYS A 74 6.42 -16.72 -10.94
N ASP A 75 5.27 -17.09 -10.37
CA ASP A 75 4.70 -16.39 -9.20
C ASP A 75 5.56 -16.57 -7.94
N GLY A 76 6.20 -17.73 -7.81
CA GLY A 76 7.13 -18.03 -6.72
C GLY A 76 8.34 -17.09 -6.65
N ARG A 77 8.73 -16.47 -7.78
CA ARG A 77 9.82 -15.47 -7.85
C ARG A 77 9.38 -14.03 -7.64
N LYS A 78 8.13 -13.77 -7.21
CA LYS A 78 7.58 -12.42 -7.02
C LYS A 78 7.36 -12.08 -5.55
N SER A 79 8.33 -12.40 -4.69
CA SER A 79 8.21 -12.13 -3.25
C SER A 79 8.36 -10.65 -2.91
N PHE A 80 9.47 -10.01 -3.30
CA PHE A 80 9.80 -8.65 -2.86
C PHE A 80 9.29 -7.57 -3.83
N PRO A 81 8.73 -6.44 -3.36
CA PRO A 81 8.12 -6.23 -2.04
C PRO A 81 6.72 -6.86 -1.99
N SER A 82 6.09 -6.91 -0.83
CA SER A 82 4.72 -7.44 -0.68
C SER A 82 3.68 -6.53 -1.35
N GLY A 83 2.98 -7.05 -2.37
CA GLY A 83 1.96 -6.32 -3.13
C GLY A 83 0.74 -5.96 -2.27
N HIS A 84 0.17 -6.95 -1.58
CA HIS A 84 -0.98 -6.75 -0.68
C HIS A 84 -0.68 -5.69 0.37
N THR A 85 0.51 -5.77 0.99
CA THR A 85 0.93 -4.80 1.99
C THR A 85 1.06 -3.40 1.40
N SER A 86 1.74 -3.26 0.26
CA SER A 86 1.92 -1.95 -0.38
C SER A 86 0.59 -1.29 -0.76
N TRP A 87 -0.35 -2.05 -1.33
CA TRP A 87 -1.65 -1.50 -1.76
C TRP A 87 -2.50 -1.11 -0.54
N SER A 88 -2.47 -1.92 0.52
CA SER A 88 -3.16 -1.61 1.77
C SER A 88 -2.60 -0.35 2.42
N PHE A 89 -1.27 -0.21 2.51
CA PHE A 89 -0.65 1.02 3.05
C PHE A 89 -0.86 2.23 2.14
N ALA A 90 -0.96 2.05 0.82
CA ALA A 90 -1.27 3.13 -0.11
C ALA A 90 -2.69 3.68 0.08
N GLY A 91 -3.69 2.80 0.19
CA GLY A 91 -5.08 3.19 0.38
C GLY A 91 -5.39 3.62 1.81
N LEU A 92 -5.10 2.76 2.78
CA LEU A 92 -5.40 3.03 4.20
C LEU A 92 -4.46 4.06 4.82
N GLY A 93 -3.21 4.17 4.33
CA GLY A 93 -2.31 5.25 4.71
C GLY A 93 -2.79 6.61 4.21
N PHE A 94 -3.29 6.67 2.97
CA PHE A 94 -3.94 7.89 2.47
C PHE A 94 -5.17 8.24 3.30
N LEU A 95 -6.03 7.26 3.60
CA LEU A 95 -7.19 7.46 4.47
C LEU A 95 -6.78 7.96 5.87
N SER A 96 -5.71 7.42 6.45
CA SER A 96 -5.17 7.86 7.74
C SER A 96 -4.75 9.34 7.71
N LEU A 97 -4.01 9.75 6.67
CA LEU A 97 -3.60 11.15 6.47
C LEU A 97 -4.80 12.08 6.24
N TYR A 98 -5.76 11.63 5.43
CA TYR A 98 -6.99 12.36 5.16
C TYR A 98 -7.82 12.60 6.43
N LEU A 99 -8.06 11.55 7.22
CA LEU A 99 -8.73 11.66 8.52
C LEU A 99 -7.95 12.61 9.43
N SER A 100 -6.62 12.49 9.47
CA SER A 100 -5.77 13.38 10.28
C SER A 100 -6.03 14.87 10.00
N GLY A 101 -6.18 15.25 8.72
CA GLY A 101 -6.49 16.62 8.32
C GLY A 101 -7.94 17.05 8.60
N LYS A 102 -8.91 16.13 8.44
CA LYS A 102 -10.35 16.43 8.65
C LYS A 102 -10.70 16.64 10.13
N ILE A 103 -10.25 15.76 11.02
CA ILE A 103 -10.54 15.86 12.47
C ILE A 103 -9.52 16.73 13.23
N LYS A 104 -8.55 17.31 12.50
CA LYS A 104 -7.47 18.16 13.03
C LYS A 104 -6.79 17.49 14.23
N VAL A 105 -6.21 16.30 14.01
CA VAL A 105 -5.56 15.51 15.08
C VAL A 105 -4.49 16.34 15.80
N PHE A 106 -3.79 17.20 15.07
CA PHE A 106 -2.68 18.01 15.59
C PHE A 106 -3.10 19.42 16.03
N ASP A 107 -4.37 19.63 16.43
CA ASP A 107 -4.90 20.91 16.93
C ASP A 107 -4.40 21.32 18.34
N ARG A 108 -3.47 20.55 18.92
CA ARG A 108 -2.91 20.72 20.28
C ARG A 108 -3.93 20.60 21.42
N GLN A 109 -5.13 20.08 21.17
CA GLN A 109 -6.15 19.88 22.22
C GLN A 109 -5.99 18.55 22.98
N GLY A 110 -5.14 17.62 22.51
CA GLY A 110 -4.77 16.41 23.28
C GLY A 110 -5.83 15.29 23.31
N HIS A 111 -6.83 15.30 22.43
CA HIS A 111 -7.86 14.27 22.40
C HIS A 111 -7.36 12.92 21.84
N VAL A 112 -7.15 11.93 22.71
CA VAL A 112 -6.64 10.59 22.34
C VAL A 112 -7.52 9.87 21.31
N ALA A 113 -8.85 10.07 21.37
CA ALA A 113 -9.78 9.46 20.41
C ALA A 113 -9.45 9.82 18.94
N LYS A 114 -8.97 11.05 18.70
CA LYS A 114 -8.55 11.51 17.36
C LYS A 114 -7.37 10.70 16.83
N LEU A 115 -6.42 10.40 17.72
CA LEU A 115 -5.24 9.59 17.39
C LEU A 115 -5.64 8.14 17.11
N CYS A 116 -6.55 7.55 17.89
CA CYS A 116 -7.06 6.20 17.64
C CYS A 116 -7.73 6.09 16.27
N ILE A 117 -8.56 7.06 15.90
CA ILE A 117 -9.23 7.10 14.58
C ILE A 117 -8.20 7.18 13.44
N MET A 118 -7.14 7.98 13.60
CA MET A 118 -6.06 8.10 12.62
C MET A 118 -5.26 6.79 12.48
N ILE A 119 -4.94 6.13 13.60
CA ILE A 119 -4.09 4.93 13.63
C ILE A 119 -4.85 3.68 13.13
N LEU A 120 -6.16 3.61 13.32
CA LEU A 120 -6.97 2.42 12.99
C LEU A 120 -6.79 1.92 11.53
N PRO A 121 -6.84 2.77 10.48
CA PRO A 121 -6.54 2.34 9.11
C PRO A 121 -5.14 1.73 8.95
N LEU A 122 -4.12 2.27 9.62
CA LEU A 122 -2.75 1.75 9.57
C LEU A 122 -2.62 0.39 10.26
N LEU A 123 -3.37 0.16 11.34
CA LEU A 123 -3.44 -1.14 11.99
C LEU A 123 -4.08 -2.18 11.07
N ILE A 124 -5.17 -1.83 10.38
CA ILE A 124 -5.81 -2.72 9.40
C ILE A 124 -4.83 -3.06 8.27
N ALA A 125 -4.10 -2.07 7.75
CA ALA A 125 -3.07 -2.29 6.73
C ALA A 125 -1.95 -3.22 7.22
N SER A 126 -1.54 -3.07 8.48
CA SER A 126 -0.54 -3.92 9.13
C SER A 126 -1.03 -5.35 9.28
N LEU A 127 -2.29 -5.57 9.66
CA LEU A 127 -2.90 -6.90 9.75
C LEU A 127 -2.95 -7.59 8.37
N VAL A 128 -3.24 -6.87 7.30
CA VAL A 128 -3.12 -7.40 5.93
C VAL A 128 -1.68 -7.84 5.65
N GLY A 129 -0.69 -7.05 6.07
CA GLY A 129 0.73 -7.43 5.96
C GLY A 129 1.09 -8.69 6.75
N ILE A 130 0.65 -8.79 8.00
CA ILE A 130 0.89 -9.95 8.87
C ILE A 130 0.29 -11.23 8.25
N SER A 131 -0.91 -11.14 7.67
CA SER A 131 -1.52 -12.28 6.97
C SER A 131 -0.64 -12.85 5.84
N ARG A 132 0.27 -12.04 5.28
CA ARG A 132 1.18 -12.49 4.21
C ARG A 132 2.37 -13.28 4.72
N ILE A 133 2.79 -13.00 5.96
CA ILE A 133 3.82 -13.74 6.67
C ILE A 133 3.24 -15.07 7.13
N ASP A 134 2.06 -15.02 7.76
CA ASP A 134 1.35 -16.19 8.29
C ASP A 134 1.07 -17.24 7.20
N ASN A 135 0.69 -16.80 6.00
CA ASN A 135 0.46 -17.69 4.86
C ASN A 135 1.75 -18.16 4.14
N TYR A 136 2.95 -17.86 4.64
CA TYR A 136 4.24 -18.19 4.01
C TYR A 136 4.43 -17.61 2.59
N ARG A 137 3.79 -16.47 2.31
CA ARG A 137 3.79 -15.87 0.96
C ARG A 137 4.83 -14.79 0.79
N HIS A 138 5.30 -14.22 1.90
CA HIS A 138 6.26 -13.12 1.96
C HIS A 138 7.11 -13.25 3.21
N HIS A 139 8.39 -12.86 3.11
CA HIS A 139 9.22 -12.66 4.28
C HIS A 139 8.84 -11.36 4.97
N TRP A 140 9.23 -11.19 6.24
CA TRP A 140 8.92 -9.97 6.98
C TRP A 140 9.56 -8.73 6.34
N GLU A 141 10.72 -8.84 5.68
CA GLU A 141 11.34 -7.70 4.98
C GLU A 141 10.53 -7.29 3.76
N ASP A 142 9.91 -8.25 3.05
CA ASP A 142 9.04 -7.96 1.91
C ASP A 142 7.81 -7.16 2.36
N VAL A 143 7.28 -7.47 3.55
CA VAL A 143 6.13 -6.80 4.16
C VAL A 143 6.53 -5.41 4.64
N PHE A 144 7.65 -5.27 5.35
CA PHE A 144 8.13 -3.98 5.82
C PHE A 144 8.42 -3.01 4.66
N ALA A 145 9.17 -3.47 3.64
CA ALA A 145 9.45 -2.67 2.46
C ALA A 145 8.19 -2.31 1.67
N GLY A 146 7.24 -3.25 1.56
CA GLY A 146 5.95 -3.00 0.92
C GLY A 146 5.14 -1.93 1.65
N GLY A 147 5.08 -2.00 2.99
CA GLY A 147 4.41 -1.00 3.82
C GLY A 147 5.05 0.39 3.70
N LEU A 148 6.38 0.46 3.76
CA LEU A 148 7.12 1.72 3.60
C LEU A 148 6.87 2.35 2.21
N LEU A 149 6.96 1.55 1.14
CA LEU A 149 6.71 2.00 -0.23
C LEU A 149 5.29 2.56 -0.37
N GLY A 150 4.29 1.80 0.08
CA GLY A 150 2.88 2.21 0.00
C GLY A 150 2.60 3.48 0.80
N PHE A 151 3.16 3.60 2.00
CA PHE A 151 2.96 4.78 2.85
C PHE A 151 3.64 6.03 2.27
N ILE A 152 4.84 5.92 1.71
CA ILE A 152 5.52 7.04 1.05
C ILE A 152 4.70 7.54 -0.14
N ILE A 153 4.22 6.63 -1.00
CA ILE A 153 3.39 7.00 -2.15
C ILE A 153 2.09 7.65 -1.68
N ALA A 154 1.43 7.09 -0.65
CA ALA A 154 0.24 7.70 -0.06
C ALA A 154 0.49 9.12 0.44
N ALA A 155 1.62 9.36 1.11
CA ALA A 155 1.97 10.69 1.62
C ALA A 155 2.21 11.69 0.47
N VAL A 156 2.93 11.29 -0.58
CA VAL A 156 3.16 12.13 -1.76
C VAL A 156 1.84 12.44 -2.48
N CYS A 157 1.01 11.43 -2.71
CA CYS A 157 -0.31 11.62 -3.34
C CYS A 157 -1.22 12.50 -2.47
N TYR A 158 -1.22 12.31 -1.15
CA TYR A 158 -2.00 13.15 -0.24
C TYR A 158 -1.57 14.62 -0.34
N LEU A 159 -0.27 14.90 -0.25
CA LEU A 159 0.28 16.25 -0.33
C LEU A 159 0.09 16.91 -1.70
N HIS A 160 -0.15 16.13 -2.75
CA HIS A 160 -0.49 16.65 -4.07
C HIS A 160 -1.90 17.26 -4.12
N PHE A 161 -2.86 16.71 -3.37
CA PHE A 161 -4.25 17.17 -3.35
C PHE A 161 -4.58 18.07 -2.14
N PHE A 162 -3.90 17.87 -1.01
CA PHE A 162 -4.22 18.48 0.28
C PHE A 162 -3.01 19.10 0.98
N PRO A 163 -3.20 20.11 1.84
CA PRO A 163 -2.17 20.67 2.69
C PRO A 163 -1.69 19.68 3.74
N PRO A 164 -0.50 19.92 4.32
CA PRO A 164 -0.01 19.10 5.41
C PRO A 164 -1.03 19.03 6.57
N PRO A 165 -1.18 17.88 7.26
CA PRO A 165 -2.23 17.68 8.27
C PRO A 165 -2.18 18.61 9.49
N TYR A 166 -1.05 19.31 9.68
CA TYR A 166 -0.83 20.29 10.75
C TYR A 166 -1.18 21.74 10.34
N HIS A 167 -1.61 21.97 9.10
CA HIS A 167 -1.91 23.32 8.61
C HIS A 167 -3.17 23.90 9.25
N HIS A 168 -3.16 25.20 9.58
CA HIS A 168 -4.21 25.87 10.35
C HIS A 168 -5.60 25.85 9.68
N GLN A 169 -5.64 25.81 8.34
CA GLN A 169 -6.89 25.75 7.57
C GLN A 169 -7.51 24.33 7.49
N GLY A 170 -6.87 23.30 8.06
CA GLY A 170 -7.33 21.91 7.97
C GLY A 170 -7.20 21.34 6.55
N CYS A 171 -8.00 20.31 6.22
CA CYS A 171 -8.02 19.65 4.91
C CYS A 171 -8.78 20.50 3.85
N SER A 172 -8.27 21.67 3.51
CA SER A 172 -8.76 22.47 2.38
C SER A 172 -8.10 21.99 1.09
N VAL A 173 -8.84 21.75 0.01
CA VAL A 173 -8.24 21.26 -1.25
C VAL A 173 -7.40 22.37 -1.88
N PHE A 174 -6.10 22.12 -2.10
CA PHE A 174 -5.19 23.11 -2.71
C PHE A 174 -5.65 23.58 -4.09
N ILE A 175 -6.29 22.70 -4.85
CA ILE A 175 -6.78 23.02 -6.19
C ILE A 175 -7.92 24.03 -6.10
N LEU A 176 -8.86 23.87 -5.16
CA LEU A 176 -9.99 24.80 -5.03
C LEU A 176 -9.58 26.17 -4.47
N SER A 177 -8.56 26.22 -3.61
CA SER A 177 -8.05 27.48 -3.05
C SER A 177 -7.32 28.38 -4.04
N ASN A 178 -6.90 27.86 -5.21
CA ASN A 178 -6.25 28.65 -6.26
C ASN A 178 -7.22 29.10 -7.37
N PHE A 179 -8.46 28.62 -7.35
CA PHE A 179 -9.52 28.98 -8.31
C PHE A 179 -10.59 29.91 -7.69
N LEU A 180 -10.51 30.20 -6.39
CA LEU A 180 -11.28 31.21 -5.66
C LEU A 180 -10.35 32.36 -5.25
#